data_AF-A0A433BTL8-F1
#
_entry.id   AF-A0A433BTL8-F1
#
_cell.length_a   1.000
_cell.length_b   1.000
_cell.length_c   1.000
_cell.angle_alpha   90.00
_cell.angle_beta   90.00
_cell.angle_gamma   90.00
#
_symmetry.space_group_name_H-M   'P 1'
#
loop_
_entity.id
_entity.type
_entity.pdbx_description
1 polymer ?
#
loop_
_entity_poly.entity_id
_entity_poly.type
_entity_poly.pdbx_seq_one_letter_code
_entity_poly.pdbx_strand_id
1 'polypeptide(L)' 'MEESYVKQTTEVCTYFNVDPAVGLSREQVKEQQKKFGKN' A
#
# COMPACT_ATOMS: atom_id res chain seq x y z
N MET A 1 -6.75 -3.75 1.98
CA MET A 1 -7.18 -4.71 0.95
C MET A 1 -7.82 -5.86 1.69
N GLU A 2 -9.10 -6.16 1.46
CA GLU A 2 -9.71 -7.34 2.06
C GLU A 2 -8.94 -8.60 1.65
N GLU A 3 -8.82 -9.54 2.58
CA GLU A 3 -8.12 -10.83 2.36
C GLU A 3 -6.62 -10.72 2.03
N SER A 4 -5.93 -9.64 2.43
CA SER A 4 -4.48 -9.55 2.23
C SER A 4 -3.69 -10.65 2.97
N TYR A 5 -4.29 -11.29 3.98
CA TYR A 5 -3.68 -12.35 4.77
C TYR A 5 -3.53 -13.69 4.02
N VAL A 6 -4.21 -13.88 2.89
CA VAL A 6 -4.04 -15.07 2.02
C VAL A 6 -3.17 -14.82 0.79
N LYS A 7 -2.74 -13.56 0.58
CA LYS A 7 -2.01 -13.14 -0.63
C LYS A 7 -0.51 -13.17 -0.39
N GLN A 8 0.27 -13.34 -1.45
CA GLN A 8 1.72 -13.20 -1.33
C GLN A 8 2.09 -11.75 -1.06
N THR A 9 3.18 -11.57 -0.31
CA THR A 9 3.70 -10.23 0.02
C THR A 9 4.01 -9.41 -1.23
N THR A 10 4.49 -10.06 -2.29
CA THR A 10 4.74 -9.46 -3.61
C THR A 10 3.46 -8.93 -4.26
N GLU A 11 2.35 -9.67 -4.19
CA GLU A 11 1.06 -9.25 -4.72
C GLU A 11 0.49 -8.05 -3.96
N VAL A 12 0.62 -8.06 -2.63
CA VAL A 12 0.21 -6.93 -1.79
C VAL A 12 1.05 -5.69 -2.10
N CYS A 13 2.37 -5.83 -2.22
CA CYS A 13 3.25 -4.73 -2.56
C CYS A 13 2.95 -4.17 -3.95
N THR A 14 2.68 -5.05 -4.92
CA THR A 14 2.30 -4.66 -6.29
C THR A 14 0.96 -3.92 -6.31
N TYR A 15 -0.03 -4.39 -5.55
CA TYR A 15 -1.34 -3.74 -5.47
C TYR A 15 -1.27 -2.31 -4.93
N PHE A 16 -0.41 -2.07 -3.94
CA PHE A 16 -0.17 -0.72 -3.39
C PHE A 16 0.92 0.04 -4.13
N ASN A 17 1.51 -0.56 -5.16
CA ASN A 17 2.65 -0.05 -5.91
C ASN A 17 3.75 0.51 -4.97
N VAL A 18 4.10 -0.30 -3.97
CA VAL A 18 5.05 0.04 -2.90
C VAL A 18 6.29 -0.83 -3.02
N ASP A 19 7.46 -0.20 -2.86
CA ASP A 19 8.72 -0.92 -2.71
C ASP A 19 8.85 -1.40 -1.26
N PRO A 20 8.98 -2.71 -0.98
CA PRO A 20 9.13 -3.21 0.38
C PRO A 20 10.43 -2.77 1.07
N ALA A 21 11.47 -2.36 0.34
CA ALA A 21 12.74 -1.90 0.91
C ALA A 21 12.70 -0.42 1.33
N VAL A 22 11.88 0.39 0.68
CA VAL A 22 11.88 1.86 0.83
C VAL A 22 10.54 2.41 1.32
N GLY A 23 9.45 1.68 1.12
CA GLY A 23 8.09 2.07 1.45
C GLY A 23 7.47 3.02 0.42
N LEU A 24 6.41 3.72 0.83
CA LEU A 24 5.70 4.70 0.00
C LEU A 24 6.43 6.04 0.02
N SER A 25 6.43 6.73 -1.13
CA SER A 25 6.82 8.13 -1.20
C SER A 25 5.80 9.03 -0.45
N ARG A 26 6.24 10.24 -0.07
CA ARG A 26 5.37 11.23 0.60
C ARG A 26 4.11 11.57 -0.22
N GLU A 27 4.22 11.56 -1.53
CA GLU A 27 3.10 11.85 -2.45
C GLU A 27 2.09 10.71 -2.42
N GLN A 28 2.56 9.46 -2.54
CA GLN A 28 1.72 8.27 -2.43
C GLN A 28 1.03 8.17 -1.06
N VAL A 29 1.70 8.56 0.02
CA VAL A 29 1.08 8.61 1.37
C VAL A 29 -0.10 9.59 1.38
N LYS A 30 0.04 10.78 0.78
CA LYS A 30 -1.06 11.76 0.69
C LYS A 30 -2.22 11.24 -0.16
N GLU A 31 -1.92 10.60 -1.28
CA GLU A 31 -2.96 10.00 -2.15
C GLU A 31 -3.71 8.87 -1.44
N GLN A 32 -2.98 7.98 -0.75
CA GLN A 32 -3.60 6.91 0.03
C GLN A 32 -4.42 7.45 1.21
N GLN A 33 -3.93 8.47 1.93
CA GLN A 33 -4.71 9.14 2.98
C GLN A 33 -5.99 9.80 2.44
N LYS A 34 -5.94 10.37 1.23
CA LYS A 34 -7.14 10.92 0.58
C LYS A 34 -8.14 9.82 0.22
N LYS A 35 -7.64 8.64 -0.20
CA LYS A 35 -8.47 7.51 -0.65
C LYS A 35 -9.08 6.71 0.49
N PHE A 36 -8.31 6.46 1.56
CA PHE A 36 -8.70 5.58 2.66
C PHE A 36 -9.05 6.34 3.95
N GLY A 37 -8.77 7.65 4.00
CA GLY A 37 -8.97 8.48 5.18
C GLY A 37 -7.75 8.52 6.09
N LYS A 38 -7.89 9.21 7.23
CA LYS A 38 -6.92 9.10 8.31
C LYS A 38 -7.03 7.70 8.90
N ASN A 39 -5.87 7.08 9.09
CA ASN A 39 -5.75 5.82 9.81
C ASN A 39 -6.01 6.04 11.30
#